data_AF-A0A1V5X2G0-F1
#
_entry.id   AF-A0A1V5X2G0-F1
#
_cell.length_a   1.000
_cell.length_b   1.000
_cell.length_c   1.000
_cell.angle_alpha   90.00
_cell.angle_beta   90.00
_cell.angle_gamma   90.00
#
_symmetry.space_group_name_H-M   'P 1'
#
loop_
_entity.id
_entity.type
_entity.pdbx_description
1 polymer ?
#
loop_
_entity_poly.entity_id
_entity_poly.type
_entity_poly.pdbx_seq_one_letter_code
_entity_poly.pdbx_strand_id
1 'polypeptide(L)'
;MTRQAALRLYPDPKESERVHTPRGASATAEGERLVVRDARGAIVVVYDAEAGSATIVAPVGDLRLAAPTGSVVIEAGEDVELSSRRTVRTRAVAVESDADVTRFRSKAFEVVTGVWQTTARTVVHGVGSWSLGAERVLERANDVVRAVQGLMETRAGRVRTVVQDTTQVRSGSTSISSKEDTFIDGRRVLLG
;
A
#
# COMPACT_ATOMS: atom_id res chain seq x y z
N MET A 1 85.77 3.82 -13.71
CA MET A 1 84.79 3.06 -12.90
C MET A 1 83.43 3.74 -13.05
N THR A 2 82.62 3.28 -14.00
CA THR A 2 81.37 3.93 -14.39
C THR A 2 80.20 3.05 -13.94
N ARG A 3 79.47 3.48 -12.91
CA ARG A 3 78.28 2.76 -12.40
C ARG A 3 77.09 3.08 -13.30
N GLN A 4 76.64 2.07 -14.02
CA GLN A 4 75.43 2.07 -14.84
C GLN A 4 74.22 1.91 -13.90
N ALA A 5 73.42 2.96 -13.77
CA ALA A 5 72.19 2.93 -13.00
C ALA A 5 71.11 2.19 -13.80
N ALA A 6 70.69 1.03 -13.29
CA ALA A 6 69.56 0.30 -13.84
C ALA A 6 68.27 1.06 -13.51
N LEU A 7 67.64 1.63 -14.55
CA LEU A 7 66.25 2.07 -14.49
C LEU A 7 65.40 0.84 -14.17
N ARG A 8 64.89 0.76 -12.93
CA ARG A 8 63.76 -0.11 -12.60
C ARG A 8 62.55 0.47 -13.30
N LEU A 9 62.18 -0.16 -14.42
CA LEU A 9 60.85 -0.06 -15.00
C LEU A 9 59.86 -0.46 -13.90
N TYR A 10 59.11 0.52 -13.39
CA TYR A 10 57.89 0.21 -12.65
C TYR A 10 56.97 -0.56 -13.61
N PRO A 11 56.40 -1.70 -13.21
CA PRO A 11 55.36 -2.32 -14.02
C PRO A 11 54.26 -1.29 -14.23
N ASP A 12 53.90 -1.09 -15.50
CA ASP A 12 52.73 -0.35 -15.94
C ASP A 12 51.55 -0.77 -15.05
N PRO A 13 50.76 0.16 -14.46
CA PRO A 13 49.58 -0.20 -13.69
C PRO A 13 48.74 -1.15 -14.53
N LYS A 14 48.70 -2.41 -14.09
CA LYS A 14 48.11 -3.56 -14.76
C LYS A 14 46.83 -3.14 -15.49
N GLU A 15 46.82 -3.33 -16.82
CA GLU A 15 45.58 -3.41 -17.59
C GLU A 15 44.56 -4.19 -16.76
N SER A 16 43.44 -3.52 -16.43
CA SER A 16 42.40 -4.05 -15.56
C SER A 16 42.03 -5.45 -16.03
N GLU A 17 42.28 -6.47 -15.19
CA GLU A 17 42.07 -7.87 -15.52
C GLU A 17 40.59 -8.08 -15.89
N ARG A 18 40.34 -8.16 -17.20
CA ARG A 18 38.99 -8.25 -17.75
C ARG A 18 38.54 -9.70 -17.73
N VAL A 19 37.48 -9.97 -17.01
CA VAL A 19 36.87 -11.31 -16.99
C VAL A 19 35.87 -11.41 -18.14
N HIS A 20 36.02 -12.43 -18.98
CA HIS A 20 35.12 -12.69 -20.09
C HIS A 20 34.40 -14.03 -19.91
N THR A 21 33.15 -14.08 -20.34
CA THR A 21 32.42 -15.35 -20.51
C THR A 21 32.59 -15.86 -21.95
N PRO A 22 32.43 -17.18 -22.22
CA PRO A 22 32.49 -17.73 -23.58
C PRO A 22 31.47 -17.14 -24.55
N ARG A 23 30.41 -16.51 -24.05
CA ARG A 23 29.35 -15.89 -24.85
C ARG A 23 29.48 -14.37 -24.96
N GLY A 24 30.61 -13.80 -24.57
CA GLY A 24 30.95 -12.39 -24.82
C GLY A 24 30.58 -11.39 -23.72
N ALA A 25 29.86 -11.80 -22.66
CA ALA A 25 29.69 -10.93 -21.49
C ALA A 25 31.05 -10.69 -20.79
N SER A 26 31.21 -9.53 -20.16
CA SER A 26 32.48 -9.16 -19.52
C SER A 26 32.30 -8.37 -18.23
N ALA A 27 33.28 -8.46 -17.32
CA ALA A 27 33.40 -7.59 -16.15
C ALA A 27 34.76 -6.87 -16.14
N THR A 28 34.77 -5.57 -15.83
CA THR A 28 35.97 -4.70 -15.82
C THR A 28 35.96 -3.74 -14.64
N ALA A 29 37.15 -3.39 -14.15
CA ALA A 29 37.35 -2.19 -13.34
C ALA A 29 37.71 -1.01 -14.26
N GLU A 30 36.89 0.04 -14.23
CA GLU A 30 37.02 1.25 -15.05
C GLU A 30 37.12 2.46 -14.11
N GLY A 31 38.35 2.83 -13.71
CA GLY A 31 38.57 3.82 -12.66
C GLY A 31 37.98 3.34 -11.32
N GLU A 32 37.13 4.16 -10.70
CA GLU A 32 36.43 3.86 -9.44
C GLU A 32 35.15 3.01 -9.62
N ARG A 33 34.96 2.40 -10.79
CA ARG A 33 33.75 1.65 -11.13
C ARG A 33 34.03 0.19 -11.44
N LEU A 34 33.20 -0.70 -10.90
CA LEU A 34 33.10 -2.07 -11.37
C LEU A 34 31.94 -2.17 -12.35
N VAL A 35 32.22 -2.63 -13.57
CA VAL A 35 31.26 -2.61 -14.67
C VAL A 35 31.08 -4.01 -15.25
N VAL A 36 29.84 -4.48 -15.30
CA VAL A 36 29.46 -5.74 -15.96
C VAL A 36 28.66 -5.42 -17.22
N ARG A 37 29.07 -6.02 -18.33
CA ARG A 37 28.48 -5.85 -19.66
C ARG A 37 27.94 -7.17 -20.19
N ASP A 38 26.79 -7.11 -20.87
CA ASP A 38 26.27 -8.23 -21.63
C ASP A 38 27.10 -8.51 -22.90
N ALA A 39 26.73 -9.55 -23.66
CA ALA A 39 27.41 -9.92 -24.90
C ALA A 39 27.38 -8.86 -26.01
N ARG A 40 26.49 -7.86 -25.91
CA ARG A 40 26.34 -6.75 -26.85
C ARG A 40 27.11 -5.51 -26.37
N GLY A 41 27.78 -5.59 -25.22
CA GLY A 41 28.48 -4.47 -24.60
C GLY A 41 27.58 -3.55 -23.77
N ALA A 42 26.29 -3.87 -23.61
CA ALA A 42 25.39 -3.05 -22.79
C ALA A 42 25.68 -3.25 -21.30
N ILE A 43 25.66 -2.16 -20.52
CA ILE A 43 25.88 -2.21 -19.08
C ILE A 43 24.69 -2.91 -18.41
N VAL A 44 24.95 -3.92 -17.58
CA VAL A 44 23.92 -4.64 -16.81
C VAL A 44 24.10 -4.51 -15.31
N VAL A 45 25.35 -4.29 -14.84
CA VAL A 45 25.65 -3.95 -13.45
C VAL A 45 26.73 -2.89 -13.42
N VAL A 46 26.57 -1.89 -12.56
CA VAL A 46 27.61 -0.93 -12.18
C VAL A 46 27.66 -0.85 -10.66
N TYR A 47 28.86 -0.89 -10.10
CA TYR A 47 29.13 -0.40 -8.75
C TYR A 47 30.06 0.80 -8.85
N ASP A 48 29.64 1.94 -8.30
CA ASP A 48 30.41 3.18 -8.23
C ASP A 48 30.92 3.35 -6.80
N ALA A 49 32.23 3.21 -6.61
CA ALA A 49 32.86 3.24 -5.28
C ALA A 49 32.92 4.64 -4.68
N GLU A 50 32.96 5.69 -5.52
CA GLU A 50 32.94 7.08 -5.07
C GLU A 50 31.57 7.44 -4.50
N ALA A 51 30.50 7.03 -5.19
CA ALA A 51 29.12 7.24 -4.74
C ALA A 51 28.63 6.18 -3.73
N GLY A 52 29.36 5.06 -3.58
CA GLY A 52 28.95 3.92 -2.75
C GLY A 52 27.65 3.25 -3.23
N SER A 53 27.39 3.25 -4.55
CA SER A 53 26.09 2.84 -5.11
C SER A 53 26.22 1.69 -6.12
N ALA A 54 25.23 0.80 -6.12
CA ALA A 54 25.11 -0.27 -7.10
C ALA A 54 23.85 -0.08 -7.96
N THR A 55 23.96 -0.30 -9.26
CA THR A 55 22.83 -0.27 -10.20
C THR A 55 22.81 -1.56 -11.00
N ILE A 56 21.65 -2.23 -11.02
CA ILE A 56 21.40 -3.41 -11.86
C ILE A 56 20.30 -3.06 -12.85
N VAL A 57 20.56 -3.30 -14.14
CA VAL A 57 19.61 -3.01 -15.22
C VAL A 57 19.53 -4.17 -16.19
N ALA A 58 18.33 -4.37 -16.75
CA ALA A 58 18.11 -5.23 -17.91
C ALA A 58 17.73 -4.33 -19.10
N PRO A 59 18.70 -3.88 -19.93
CA PRO A 59 18.41 -2.96 -21.04
C PRO A 59 17.42 -3.53 -22.06
N VAL A 60 17.36 -4.86 -22.17
CA VAL A 60 16.38 -5.62 -22.96
C VAL A 60 15.96 -6.84 -22.16
N GLY A 61 14.67 -7.16 -22.16
CA GLY A 61 14.10 -8.31 -21.44
C GLY A 61 13.71 -7.97 -20.01
N ASP A 62 13.61 -9.01 -19.16
CA ASP A 62 13.12 -8.89 -17.79
C ASP A 62 14.26 -9.01 -16.78
N LEU A 63 14.23 -8.19 -15.73
CA LEU A 63 15.03 -8.38 -14.51
C LEU A 63 14.24 -9.27 -13.53
N ARG A 64 14.81 -10.40 -13.11
CA ARG A 64 14.17 -11.34 -12.18
C ARG A 64 15.05 -11.58 -10.96
N LEU A 65 14.54 -11.24 -9.78
CA LEU A 65 15.04 -11.69 -8.49
C LEU A 65 14.23 -12.91 -8.07
N ALA A 66 14.88 -14.04 -7.77
CA ALA A 66 14.19 -15.27 -7.42
C ALA A 66 15.02 -16.13 -6.46
N ALA A 67 14.36 -16.65 -5.42
CA ALA A 67 14.88 -17.66 -4.52
C ALA A 67 13.90 -18.85 -4.48
N PRO A 68 13.93 -19.78 -5.46
CA PRO A 68 12.91 -20.82 -5.62
C PRO A 68 12.67 -21.71 -4.40
N THR A 69 13.70 -21.87 -3.56
CA THR A 69 13.68 -22.66 -2.33
C THR A 69 14.07 -21.82 -1.11
N GLY A 70 13.94 -20.49 -1.19
CA GLY A 70 14.37 -19.56 -0.15
C GLY A 70 13.57 -18.27 -0.15
N SER A 71 14.14 -17.22 0.43
CA SER A 71 13.55 -15.89 0.51
C SER A 71 14.35 -14.86 -0.30
N VAL A 72 13.65 -13.82 -0.76
CA VAL A 72 14.27 -12.59 -1.23
C VAL A 72 13.92 -11.52 -0.21
N VAL A 73 14.94 -10.94 0.43
CA VAL A 73 14.80 -9.86 1.41
C VAL A 73 15.28 -8.56 0.76
N ILE A 74 14.48 -7.51 0.87
CA ILE A 74 14.82 -6.15 0.43
C ILE A 74 14.75 -5.27 1.68
N GLU A 75 15.90 -4.82 2.14
CA GLU A 75 16.06 -3.95 3.31
C GLU A 75 16.74 -2.65 2.89
N ALA A 76 16.25 -1.53 3.41
CA ALA A 76 16.82 -0.21 3.22
C ALA A 76 16.88 0.52 4.56
N GLY A 77 17.91 1.34 4.76
CA GLY A 77 18.00 2.23 5.93
C GLY A 77 17.08 3.46 5.82
N GLU A 78 16.64 3.78 4.61
CA GLU A 78 15.71 4.86 4.28
C GLU A 78 14.52 4.29 3.50
N ASP A 79 14.35 4.70 2.24
CA ASP A 79 13.18 4.38 1.44
C ASP A 79 13.38 3.17 0.52
N VAL A 80 12.29 2.41 0.31
CA VAL A 80 12.16 1.46 -0.80
C VAL A 80 11.08 1.98 -1.75
N GLU A 81 11.49 2.42 -2.94
CA GLU A 81 10.57 2.88 -3.98
C GLU A 81 10.31 1.79 -5.03
N LEU A 82 9.03 1.48 -5.26
CA LEU A 82 8.58 0.57 -6.32
C LEU A 82 7.73 1.34 -7.34
N SER A 83 8.26 1.53 -8.54
CA SER A 83 7.56 2.25 -9.61
C SER A 83 7.35 1.36 -10.84
N SER A 84 6.21 1.53 -11.52
CA SER A 84 5.87 0.79 -12.74
C SER A 84 4.95 1.62 -13.61
N ARG A 85 5.19 1.63 -14.93
CA ARG A 85 4.32 2.33 -15.90
C ARG A 85 2.95 1.68 -16.06
N ARG A 86 2.81 0.42 -15.65
CA ARG A 86 1.57 -0.35 -15.87
C ARG A 86 0.99 -0.88 -14.57
N THR A 87 1.74 -1.71 -13.87
CA THR A 87 1.20 -2.45 -12.72
C THR A 87 2.32 -2.84 -11.78
N VAL A 88 2.05 -2.69 -10.49
CA VAL A 88 2.73 -3.39 -9.40
C VAL A 88 1.76 -4.47 -8.93
N ARG A 89 2.17 -5.74 -8.95
CA ARG A 89 1.32 -6.88 -8.56
C ARG A 89 1.97 -7.62 -7.41
N THR A 90 1.27 -7.67 -6.29
CA THR A 90 1.63 -8.52 -5.14
C THR A 90 0.73 -9.74 -5.14
N ARG A 91 1.32 -10.94 -5.09
CA ARG A 91 0.59 -12.20 -4.92
C ARG A 91 1.23 -12.94 -3.75
N ALA A 92 0.48 -13.02 -2.66
CA ALA A 92 0.91 -13.67 -1.44
C ALA A 92 -0.31 -14.23 -0.70
N VAL A 93 -0.08 -15.16 0.22
CA VAL A 93 -1.11 -15.63 1.16
C VAL A 93 -1.45 -14.54 2.17
N ALA A 94 -0.43 -13.76 2.59
CA ALA A 94 -0.57 -12.64 3.49
C ALA A 94 0.26 -11.45 3.00
N VAL A 95 -0.25 -10.24 3.23
CA VAL A 95 0.47 -8.98 3.07
C VAL A 95 0.31 -8.24 4.39
N GLU A 96 1.41 -8.04 5.08
CA GLU A 96 1.46 -7.35 6.37
C GLU A 96 2.20 -6.02 6.20
N SER A 97 1.73 -4.99 6.90
CA SER A 97 2.33 -3.66 6.90
C SER A 97 2.32 -3.14 8.33
N ASP A 98 3.52 -3.02 8.91
CA ASP A 98 3.73 -2.33 10.18
C ASP A 98 4.26 -0.94 9.86
N ALA A 99 3.37 0.06 9.92
CA ALA A 99 3.69 1.44 9.57
C ALA A 99 2.79 2.40 10.34
N ASP A 100 3.36 3.52 10.80
CA ASP A 100 2.60 4.60 11.45
C ASP A 100 1.52 5.19 10.52
N VAL A 101 1.82 5.27 9.22
CA VAL A 101 0.92 5.86 8.23
C VAL A 101 0.96 5.06 6.92
N THR A 102 -0.20 4.52 6.55
CA THR A 102 -0.44 3.97 5.21
C THR A 102 -1.35 4.90 4.43
N ARG A 103 -0.92 5.39 3.25
CA ARG A 103 -1.75 6.20 2.35
C ARG A 103 -1.98 5.47 1.04
N PHE A 104 -3.24 5.25 0.70
CA PHE A 104 -3.64 4.74 -0.61
C PHE A 104 -4.35 5.84 -1.39
N ARG A 105 -3.79 6.22 -2.54
CA ARG A 105 -4.41 7.15 -3.48
C ARG A 105 -4.77 6.41 -4.75
N SER A 106 -6.05 6.30 -5.02
CA SER A 106 -6.56 5.61 -6.20
C SER A 106 -7.83 6.29 -6.72
N LYS A 107 -8.17 6.02 -7.98
CA LYS A 107 -9.48 6.35 -8.53
C LYS A 107 -10.55 5.33 -8.11
N ALA A 108 -10.13 4.09 -7.86
CA ALA A 108 -10.97 3.00 -7.40
C ALA A 108 -10.16 2.12 -6.43
N PHE A 109 -10.80 1.75 -5.33
CA PHE A 109 -10.30 0.78 -4.37
C PHE A 109 -11.40 -0.27 -4.18
N GLU A 110 -11.11 -1.50 -4.59
CA GLU A 110 -12.02 -2.62 -4.44
C GLU A 110 -11.40 -3.64 -3.49
N VAL A 111 -12.19 -4.08 -2.52
CA VAL A 111 -11.80 -5.14 -1.60
C VAL A 111 -12.85 -6.22 -1.69
N VAL A 112 -12.46 -7.35 -2.27
CA VAL A 112 -13.27 -8.56 -2.29
C VAL A 112 -12.77 -9.46 -1.18
N THR A 113 -13.54 -9.57 -0.11
CA THR A 113 -13.21 -10.39 1.06
C THR A 113 -14.46 -11.06 1.60
N GLY A 114 -14.30 -12.21 2.26
CA GLY A 114 -15.37 -12.82 3.04
C GLY A 114 -15.68 -12.03 4.33
N VAL A 115 -14.66 -11.39 4.92
CA VAL A 115 -14.80 -10.57 6.14
C VAL A 115 -13.87 -9.35 6.04
N TRP A 116 -14.44 -8.17 6.25
CA TRP A 116 -13.69 -6.94 6.47
C TRP A 116 -13.84 -6.56 7.95
N GLN A 117 -12.74 -6.58 8.70
CA GLN A 117 -12.70 -6.11 10.09
C GLN A 117 -11.72 -4.95 10.20
N THR A 118 -12.15 -3.87 10.84
CA THR A 118 -11.31 -2.72 11.17
C THR A 118 -11.44 -2.44 12.65
N THR A 119 -10.31 -2.42 13.35
CA THR A 119 -10.22 -1.94 14.73
C THR A 119 -9.51 -0.60 14.71
N ALA A 120 -10.21 0.48 15.03
CA ALA A 120 -9.64 1.82 15.03
C ALA A 120 -10.27 2.66 16.14
N ARG A 121 -9.50 3.62 16.69
CA ARG A 121 -10.04 4.61 17.66
C ARG A 121 -11.04 5.55 16.99
N THR A 122 -10.76 5.94 15.75
CA THR A 122 -11.59 6.85 14.95
C THR A 122 -11.58 6.39 13.51
N VAL A 123 -12.75 6.32 12.89
CA VAL A 123 -12.90 6.12 11.45
C VAL A 123 -13.67 7.32 10.89
N VAL A 124 -13.10 8.00 9.90
CA VAL A 124 -13.74 9.14 9.23
C VAL A 124 -13.95 8.77 7.76
N HIS A 125 -15.21 8.81 7.31
CA HIS A 125 -15.57 8.60 5.92
C HIS A 125 -16.01 9.94 5.30
N GLY A 126 -15.18 10.52 4.44
CA GLY A 126 -15.57 11.64 3.59
C GLY A 126 -16.02 11.10 2.23
N VAL A 127 -17.33 10.94 2.04
CA VAL A 127 -17.89 10.32 0.83
C VAL A 127 -18.97 11.22 0.24
N GLY A 128 -18.97 11.37 -1.10
CA GLY A 128 -20.00 12.15 -1.81
C GLY A 128 -21.34 11.42 -1.86
N SER A 129 -21.32 10.10 -2.08
CA SER A 129 -22.48 9.21 -2.02
C SER A 129 -22.03 7.88 -1.43
N TRP A 130 -22.85 7.31 -0.55
CA TRP A 130 -22.58 6.03 0.10
C TRP A 130 -23.78 5.10 -0.07
N SER A 131 -23.55 3.91 -0.58
CA SER A 131 -24.54 2.84 -0.66
C SER A 131 -23.98 1.57 -0.01
N LEU A 132 -24.71 1.02 0.96
CA LEU A 132 -24.36 -0.22 1.65
C LEU A 132 -25.40 -1.30 1.31
N GLY A 133 -24.97 -2.35 0.62
CA GLY A 133 -25.74 -3.59 0.46
C GLY A 133 -25.32 -4.59 1.52
N ALA A 134 -26.16 -4.85 2.52
CA ALA A 134 -25.88 -5.82 3.57
C ALA A 134 -27.16 -6.53 4.00
N GLU A 135 -27.07 -7.84 4.29
CA GLU A 135 -28.16 -8.58 4.92
C GLU A 135 -28.38 -8.12 6.37
N ARG A 136 -27.30 -7.73 7.06
CA ARG A 136 -27.33 -7.27 8.44
C ARG A 136 -26.23 -6.25 8.72
N VAL A 137 -26.59 -5.17 9.41
CA VAL A 137 -25.66 -4.20 9.99
C VAL A 137 -25.84 -4.21 11.50
N LEU A 138 -24.78 -4.47 12.24
CA LEU A 138 -24.76 -4.42 13.71
C LEU A 138 -23.91 -3.23 14.15
N GLU A 139 -24.56 -2.18 14.64
CA GLU A 139 -23.90 -1.01 15.22
C GLU A 139 -24.00 -1.11 16.74
N ARG A 140 -22.85 -1.17 17.44
CA ARG A 140 -22.79 -1.24 18.90
C ARG A 140 -21.88 -0.11 19.40
N ALA A 141 -22.49 0.92 19.96
CA ALA A 141 -21.78 2.07 20.51
C ALA A 141 -22.47 2.57 21.78
N ASN A 142 -21.70 3.24 22.65
CA ASN A 142 -22.24 3.89 23.85
C ASN A 142 -23.04 5.14 23.46
N ASP A 143 -22.48 5.97 22.58
CA ASP A 143 -23.11 7.19 22.06
C ASP A 143 -23.05 7.18 20.51
N VAL A 144 -24.21 7.27 19.86
CA VAL A 144 -24.31 7.46 18.40
C VAL A 144 -24.96 8.80 18.14
N VAL A 145 -24.23 9.71 17.48
CA VAL A 145 -24.75 11.00 17.05
C VAL A 145 -24.75 11.05 15.52
N ARG A 146 -25.91 11.30 14.92
CA ARG A 146 -26.05 11.56 13.47
C ARG A 146 -26.46 13.02 13.27
N ALA A 147 -25.54 13.84 12.80
CA ALA A 147 -25.83 15.21 12.38
C ALA A 147 -26.02 15.23 10.86
N VAL A 148 -27.22 15.62 10.40
CA VAL A 148 -27.55 15.70 8.97
C VAL A 148 -27.88 17.15 8.63
N GLN A 149 -27.17 17.71 7.66
CA GLN A 149 -27.56 18.97 7.03
C GLN A 149 -28.43 18.66 5.81
N GLY A 150 -29.75 18.86 5.91
CA GLY A 150 -30.70 18.56 4.84
C GLY A 150 -31.69 17.45 5.21
N LEU A 151 -31.92 16.51 4.30
CA LEU A 151 -32.90 15.43 4.44
C LEU A 151 -32.24 14.13 4.88
N MET A 152 -32.80 13.50 5.91
CA MET A 152 -32.56 12.09 6.23
C MET A 152 -33.85 11.33 5.92
N GLU A 153 -33.84 10.47 4.90
CA GLU A 153 -34.96 9.58 4.58
C GLU A 153 -34.59 8.13 4.87
N THR A 154 -35.39 7.46 5.72
CA THR A 154 -35.26 6.02 5.99
C THR A 154 -36.41 5.29 5.30
N ARG A 155 -36.12 4.55 4.22
CA ARG A 155 -37.06 3.62 3.58
C ARG A 155 -36.81 2.21 4.08
N ALA A 156 -37.49 1.82 5.14
CA ALA A 156 -37.40 0.48 5.72
C ALA A 156 -38.79 -0.17 5.78
N GLY A 157 -38.85 -1.50 5.60
CA GLY A 157 -40.11 -2.25 5.70
C GLY A 157 -40.68 -2.20 7.12
N ARG A 158 -40.08 -2.93 8.06
CA ARG A 158 -40.44 -2.89 9.48
C ARG A 158 -39.33 -2.23 10.29
N VAL A 159 -39.66 -1.18 11.03
CA VAL A 159 -38.77 -0.55 12.02
C VAL A 159 -39.24 -0.96 13.41
N ARG A 160 -38.33 -1.46 14.25
CA ARG A 160 -38.59 -1.77 15.67
C ARG A 160 -37.53 -1.07 16.53
N THR A 161 -37.99 -0.20 17.42
CA THR A 161 -37.14 0.49 18.40
C THR A 161 -37.40 -0.09 19.77
N VAL A 162 -36.37 -0.65 20.41
CA VAL A 162 -36.45 -1.18 21.78
C VAL A 162 -35.52 -0.34 22.64
N VAL A 163 -36.03 0.18 23.75
CA VAL A 163 -35.35 1.18 24.58
C VAL A 163 -35.42 0.69 26.02
N GLN A 164 -34.29 0.75 26.73
CA GLN A 164 -34.22 0.34 28.14
C GLN A 164 -34.78 1.43 29.06
N ASP A 165 -34.38 2.68 28.83
CA ASP A 165 -34.75 3.80 29.70
C ASP A 165 -35.73 4.77 29.02
N THR A 166 -35.22 5.67 28.17
CA THR A 166 -36.01 6.78 27.63
C THR A 166 -35.76 6.98 26.13
N THR A 167 -36.83 7.18 25.37
CA THR A 167 -36.80 7.70 24.00
C THR A 167 -37.41 9.09 23.96
N GLN A 168 -36.72 10.05 23.33
CA GLN A 168 -37.21 11.40 23.08
C GLN A 168 -37.07 11.73 21.60
N VAL A 169 -38.15 12.21 21.00
CA VAL A 169 -38.14 12.79 19.66
C VAL A 169 -38.43 14.27 19.81
N ARG A 170 -37.46 15.13 19.46
CA ARG A 170 -37.63 16.58 19.43
C ARG A 170 -37.55 17.03 17.98
N SER A 171 -38.58 17.76 17.54
CA SER A 171 -38.69 18.25 16.17
C SER A 171 -39.44 19.57 16.18
N GLY A 172 -39.29 20.35 15.10
CA GLY A 172 -40.19 21.50 14.86
C GLY A 172 -41.60 21.05 14.48
N SER A 173 -41.72 19.91 13.78
CA SER A 173 -42.99 19.25 13.47
C SER A 173 -42.75 17.75 13.36
N THR A 174 -43.67 16.95 13.92
CA THR A 174 -43.71 15.50 13.76
C THR A 174 -45.07 15.11 13.19
N SER A 175 -45.08 14.31 12.12
CA SER A 175 -46.27 13.63 11.63
C SER A 175 -46.04 12.13 11.68
N ILE A 176 -46.98 11.41 12.29
CA ILE A 176 -47.02 9.94 12.28
C ILE A 176 -48.32 9.57 11.55
N SER A 177 -48.20 8.80 10.48
CA SER A 177 -49.34 8.30 9.72
C SER A 177 -49.24 6.78 9.60
N SER A 178 -50.39 6.11 9.72
CA SER A 178 -50.54 4.68 9.52
C SER A 178 -51.64 4.43 8.48
N LYS A 179 -51.51 3.34 7.72
CA LYS A 179 -52.56 2.91 6.78
C LYS A 179 -53.72 2.20 7.49
N GLU A 180 -53.40 1.56 8.60
CA GLU A 180 -54.33 0.79 9.42
C GLU A 180 -54.31 1.40 10.82
N ASP A 181 -53.94 0.61 11.83
CA ASP A 181 -54.01 1.04 13.21
C ASP A 181 -52.74 1.77 13.68
N THR A 182 -52.91 2.65 14.67
CA THR A 182 -51.82 3.23 15.46
C THR A 182 -52.12 2.99 16.93
N PHE A 183 -51.24 2.24 17.60
CA PHE A 183 -51.35 1.97 19.03
C PHE A 183 -50.32 2.80 19.79
N ILE A 184 -50.81 3.60 20.75
CA ILE A 184 -49.97 4.32 21.70
C ILE A 184 -50.47 3.89 23.07
N ASP A 185 -49.63 3.13 23.78
CA ASP A 185 -49.94 2.62 25.10
C ASP A 185 -48.79 2.91 26.07
N GLY A 186 -49.16 3.16 27.31
CA GLY A 186 -48.25 3.47 28.39
C GLY A 186 -49.01 3.79 29.65
N ARG A 187 -48.32 3.75 30.80
CA ARG A 187 -48.92 4.07 32.10
C ARG A 187 -49.59 5.46 32.12
N ARG A 188 -49.09 6.40 31.31
CA ARG A 188 -49.66 7.73 31.11
C ARG A 188 -49.36 8.24 29.70
N VAL A 189 -50.39 8.68 28.97
CA VAL A 189 -50.27 9.35 27.66
C VAL A 189 -50.75 10.79 27.83
N LEU A 190 -49.87 11.75 27.56
CA LEU A 190 -50.17 13.18 27.62
C LEU A 190 -50.10 13.75 26.21
N LEU A 191 -51.17 14.41 25.78
CA LEU A 191 -51.29 15.08 24.49
C LEU A 191 -51.59 16.56 24.77
N GLY A 192 -50.85 17.47 24.14
CA GLY A 192 -50.95 18.91 24.33
C GLY A 192 -50.17 19.69 23.30
#